data_AF-A0A670JRM5-F1
#
_entry.id   AF-A0A670JRM5-F1
#
_cell.length_a   1.000
_cell.length_b   1.000
_cell.length_c   1.000
_cell.angle_alpha   90.00
_cell.angle_beta   90.00
_cell.angle_gamma   90.00
#
_symmetry.space_group_name_H-M   'P 1'
#
loop_
_entity.id
_entity.type
_entity.pdbx_description
1 polymer ?
#
loop_
_entity_poly.entity_id
_entity_poly.type
_entity_poly.pdbx_seq_one_letter_code
_entity_poly.pdbx_strand_id
1 'polypeptide(L)'
;MEGREERKKEKAREEEPPFPSASAEAERAAKERAGSLLLRQEEPAKMLQQLWRSLAVAVLAGTVLGLRDAEEEPMSKSKICANVFCGAGRECAVTEKSEPTCLCIERCKPHKRPVCGSNGKTYLNHCELHRDACLTGSKIQVDYDGHCKEKKPENSAASPVVCYQTDRDELRRRVIQWLETEIIPDGWFSKGNNYTEILDKYFKNFDDGDSRLDSSEFLKFVEQNETAVNITTYVNQETNKLLRGLCVDALIELSDENADWKLSFNEFLKCLNPAFNPPEKKCALEDETYEDGAETQVECNRCVCACGNWVCTAMTCEGKNQKVPSEGQQPEDKMTEEELARYVQELQKHQETSEKTKRTATKEMDWFCDFQKDSCTAGVSKQVADLSAGTTFSMQ
;
A
#
# COMPACT_ATOMS: atom_id res chain seq x y z
N MET A 1 -21.58 34.28 51.61
CA MET A 1 -21.25 34.70 50.23
C MET A 1 -21.00 33.43 49.42
N GLU A 2 -22.01 32.63 49.06
CA GLU A 2 -23.18 32.96 48.18
C GLU A 2 -22.71 33.37 46.77
N GLY A 3 -23.33 32.91 45.66
CA GLY A 3 -24.43 31.97 45.51
C GLY A 3 -24.87 31.83 44.04
N ARG A 4 -24.93 30.58 43.56
CA ARG A 4 -26.03 29.90 42.81
C ARG A 4 -27.06 30.74 42.01
N GLU A 5 -27.26 30.38 40.73
CA GLU A 5 -28.53 29.98 40.04
C GLU A 5 -28.14 29.41 38.65
N GLU A 6 -28.52 28.22 38.15
CA GLU A 6 -29.76 27.41 38.06
C GLU A 6 -30.72 27.68 36.88
N ARG A 7 -30.74 26.70 35.95
CA ARG A 7 -31.91 26.14 35.22
C ARG A 7 -31.41 24.92 34.40
N LYS A 8 -31.65 23.65 34.73
CA LYS A 8 -32.87 22.84 34.96
C LYS A 8 -33.86 22.74 33.79
N LYS A 9 -33.94 21.53 33.21
CA LYS A 9 -35.20 20.81 32.90
C LYS A 9 -34.98 19.29 32.69
N GLU A 10 -35.37 18.50 33.71
CA GLU A 10 -35.92 17.12 33.58
C GLU A 10 -37.32 17.18 32.88
N LYS A 11 -38.07 16.13 32.49
CA LYS A 11 -38.11 14.64 32.66
C LYS A 11 -38.89 14.09 31.42
N ALA A 12 -39.13 12.81 31.11
CA ALA A 12 -38.92 11.45 31.65
C ALA A 12 -38.60 10.51 30.44
N ARG A 13 -38.23 9.21 30.46
CA ARG A 13 -38.43 8.00 31.30
C ARG A 13 -39.77 7.24 31.13
N GLU A 14 -39.69 6.09 30.45
CA GLU A 14 -40.30 4.80 30.87
C GLU A 14 -39.55 3.61 30.22
N GLU A 15 -39.46 2.47 30.90
CA GLU A 15 -38.67 1.27 30.55
C GLU A 15 -39.53 -0.01 30.69
N GLU A 16 -39.47 -0.92 29.69
CA GLU A 16 -39.49 -2.41 29.81
C GLU A 16 -40.66 -3.17 30.54
N PRO A 17 -40.77 -4.53 30.51
CA PRO A 17 -40.40 -5.56 29.52
C PRO A 17 -41.60 -6.50 29.10
N PRO A 18 -41.59 -7.87 29.16
CA PRO A 18 -41.37 -8.77 28.01
C PRO A 18 -42.48 -9.84 27.69
N PHE A 19 -42.18 -10.75 26.73
CA PHE A 19 -42.92 -11.91 26.20
C PHE A 19 -43.66 -12.84 27.20
N PRO A 20 -44.69 -13.60 26.76
CA PRO A 20 -44.48 -15.05 26.51
C PRO A 20 -45.20 -15.64 25.26
N SER A 21 -45.58 -16.93 25.29
CA SER A 21 -45.51 -17.90 24.17
C SER A 21 -46.86 -18.53 23.72
N ALA A 22 -46.78 -19.66 22.99
CA ALA A 22 -47.83 -20.24 22.13
C ALA A 22 -48.82 -21.23 22.79
N SER A 23 -49.79 -21.69 21.98
CA SER A 23 -50.70 -22.87 22.08
C SER A 23 -52.17 -22.63 22.49
N ALA A 24 -53.08 -23.50 21.98
CA ALA A 24 -54.53 -23.61 22.25
C ALA A 24 -55.41 -22.38 21.86
N GLU A 25 -56.70 -22.44 21.52
CA GLU A 25 -57.70 -23.51 21.23
C GLU A 25 -58.79 -22.83 20.35
N ALA A 26 -59.25 -23.44 19.26
CA ALA A 26 -60.49 -24.23 19.16
C ALA A 26 -61.84 -23.47 19.35
N GLU A 27 -62.75 -23.71 18.40
CA GLU A 27 -64.22 -23.56 18.45
C GLU A 27 -64.90 -22.18 18.68
N ARG A 28 -65.65 -21.76 17.64
CA ARG A 28 -67.08 -21.41 17.79
C ARG A 28 -67.86 -21.52 16.47
N ALA A 29 -68.66 -22.58 16.38
CA ALA A 29 -69.81 -22.68 15.47
C ALA A 29 -71.00 -21.86 16.05
N ALA A 30 -72.18 -21.68 15.45
CA ALA A 30 -72.83 -22.17 14.22
C ALA A 30 -74.04 -21.25 13.89
N LYS A 31 -74.91 -21.70 12.96
CA LYS A 31 -76.34 -21.30 12.78
C LYS A 31 -76.63 -19.90 12.17
N GLU A 32 -77.65 -19.69 11.34
CA GLU A 32 -78.58 -20.61 10.64
C GLU A 32 -79.38 -19.82 9.59
N ARG A 33 -79.79 -20.44 8.47
CA ARG A 33 -81.11 -20.21 7.84
C ARG A 33 -81.42 -21.31 6.83
N ALA A 34 -82.66 -21.79 6.86
CA ALA A 34 -83.12 -22.97 6.14
C ALA A 34 -84.39 -22.70 5.32
N GLY A 35 -84.68 -23.62 4.40
CA GLY A 35 -85.97 -23.74 3.70
C GLY A 35 -85.85 -23.70 2.17
N SER A 36 -86.58 -24.51 1.40
CA SER A 36 -87.44 -25.65 1.79
C SER A 36 -87.96 -26.41 0.56
N LEU A 37 -88.14 -27.74 0.68
CA LEU A 37 -89.16 -28.60 -0.01
C LEU A 37 -89.18 -28.67 -1.58
N LEU A 38 -89.68 -29.71 -2.26
CA LEU A 38 -89.89 -31.16 -2.01
C LEU A 38 -90.39 -31.85 -3.32
N LEU A 39 -90.31 -33.20 -3.36
CA LEU A 39 -91.05 -34.21 -4.20
C LEU A 39 -90.42 -34.60 -5.55
N ARG A 40 -90.43 -35.84 -6.06
CA ARG A 40 -90.66 -37.23 -5.57
C ARG A 40 -90.22 -38.20 -6.73
N GLN A 41 -90.36 -39.52 -6.55
CA GLN A 41 -89.87 -40.60 -7.43
C GLN A 41 -90.83 -41.01 -8.57
N GLU A 42 -90.30 -41.70 -9.59
CA GLU A 42 -90.75 -42.99 -10.20
C GLU A 42 -89.80 -43.28 -11.40
N GLU A 43 -88.92 -44.31 -11.39
CA GLU A 43 -89.09 -45.78 -11.55
C GLU A 43 -88.54 -46.26 -12.93
N PRO A 44 -88.12 -47.54 -13.11
CA PRO A 44 -87.04 -47.88 -14.06
C PRO A 44 -87.47 -48.67 -15.33
N ALA A 45 -86.45 -49.10 -16.09
CA ALA A 45 -86.48 -50.07 -17.20
C ALA A 45 -87.02 -49.62 -18.57
N LYS A 46 -86.11 -49.15 -19.46
CA LYS A 46 -86.17 -49.31 -20.94
C LYS A 46 -84.93 -48.77 -21.70
N MET A 47 -83.71 -49.16 -21.30
CA MET A 47 -82.50 -48.86 -22.10
C MET A 47 -81.49 -50.02 -22.22
N LEU A 48 -81.94 -51.24 -21.95
CA LEU A 48 -81.10 -52.46 -21.97
C LEU A 48 -81.07 -53.19 -23.33
N GLN A 49 -81.36 -52.49 -24.44
CA GLN A 49 -81.44 -53.09 -25.79
C GLN A 49 -80.65 -52.31 -26.88
N GLN A 50 -79.78 -51.38 -26.51
CA GLN A 50 -78.79 -50.79 -27.44
C GLN A 50 -77.33 -51.15 -27.12
N LEU A 51 -77.03 -51.74 -25.96
CA LEU A 51 -75.66 -52.06 -25.54
C LEU A 51 -75.10 -53.40 -26.07
N TRP A 52 -75.86 -54.15 -26.87
CA TRP A 52 -75.46 -55.48 -27.39
C TRP A 52 -75.20 -55.54 -28.90
N ARG A 53 -75.22 -54.39 -29.62
CA ARG A 53 -74.87 -54.33 -31.05
C ARG A 53 -73.50 -53.73 -31.37
N SER A 54 -72.81 -53.16 -30.39
CA SER A 54 -71.44 -52.63 -30.56
C SER A 54 -70.35 -53.64 -30.19
N LEU A 55 -70.70 -54.79 -29.60
CA LEU A 55 -69.76 -55.88 -29.24
C LEU A 55 -69.43 -56.82 -30.42
N ALA A 56 -69.87 -56.50 -31.64
CA ALA A 56 -69.65 -57.31 -32.85
C ALA A 56 -68.76 -56.59 -33.91
N VAL A 57 -67.93 -55.63 -33.50
CA VAL A 57 -66.94 -54.94 -34.37
C VAL A 57 -65.49 -55.23 -33.93
N ALA A 58 -65.29 -56.24 -33.08
CA ALA A 58 -64.01 -56.50 -32.39
C ALA A 58 -63.07 -57.53 -33.07
N VAL A 59 -63.20 -57.81 -34.38
CA VAL A 59 -62.43 -58.92 -35.02
C VAL A 59 -61.70 -58.56 -36.33
N LEU A 60 -62.07 -57.51 -37.07
CA LEU A 60 -61.42 -57.18 -38.36
C LEU A 60 -60.98 -55.71 -38.48
N ALA A 61 -60.20 -55.26 -37.50
CA ALA A 61 -59.35 -54.06 -37.58
C ALA A 61 -57.97 -54.31 -36.94
N GLY A 62 -57.46 -55.55 -37.08
CA GLY A 62 -56.17 -55.96 -36.57
C GLY A 62 -55.05 -55.77 -37.59
N THR A 63 -54.53 -54.55 -37.71
CA THR A 63 -53.10 -54.22 -37.98
C THR A 63 -52.96 -52.69 -38.11
N VAL A 64 -51.83 -52.15 -37.64
CA VAL A 64 -51.43 -50.72 -37.75
C VAL A 64 -52.38 -49.70 -37.09
N LEU A 65 -52.35 -49.64 -35.76
CA LEU A 65 -52.25 -48.40 -34.96
C LEU A 65 -51.80 -48.76 -33.53
N GLY A 66 -50.72 -49.54 -33.48
CA GLY A 66 -50.15 -50.16 -32.28
C GLY A 66 -48.80 -49.54 -31.89
N LEU A 67 -48.70 -48.22 -31.91
CA LEU A 67 -47.72 -47.51 -31.09
C LEU A 67 -48.52 -46.75 -30.05
N ARG A 68 -48.54 -47.29 -28.83
CA ARG A 68 -48.70 -46.44 -27.66
C ARG A 68 -47.39 -45.67 -27.59
N ASP A 69 -47.42 -44.37 -27.83
CA ASP A 69 -46.38 -43.53 -27.28
C ASP A 69 -46.33 -43.84 -25.78
N ALA A 70 -45.16 -44.29 -25.33
CA ALA A 70 -44.84 -44.14 -23.94
C ALA A 70 -44.71 -42.62 -23.75
N GLU A 71 -45.73 -42.00 -23.17
CA GLU A 71 -45.57 -40.69 -22.54
C GLU A 71 -44.56 -40.91 -21.41
N GLU A 72 -43.27 -40.79 -21.76
CA GLU A 72 -42.21 -40.56 -20.80
C GLU A 72 -42.51 -39.22 -20.15
N GLU A 73 -43.29 -39.26 -19.08
CA GLU A 73 -43.36 -38.22 -18.05
C GLU A 73 -41.92 -37.74 -17.80
N PRO A 74 -41.57 -36.50 -18.20
CA PRO A 74 -40.17 -36.07 -18.23
C PRO A 74 -39.63 -36.15 -16.81
N MET A 75 -38.72 -37.10 -16.58
CA MET A 75 -38.24 -37.42 -15.24
C MET A 75 -37.74 -36.14 -14.56
N SER A 76 -38.51 -35.70 -13.56
CA SER A 76 -38.26 -34.42 -12.88
C SER A 76 -36.79 -34.31 -12.49
N LYS A 77 -36.14 -33.19 -12.85
CA LYS A 77 -34.71 -32.93 -12.60
C LYS A 77 -34.32 -33.23 -11.14
N SER A 78 -35.23 -32.94 -10.21
CA SER A 78 -35.10 -33.21 -8.77
C SER A 78 -34.95 -34.69 -8.42
N LYS A 79 -35.48 -35.63 -9.21
CA LYS A 79 -35.40 -37.08 -8.96
C LYS A 79 -34.06 -37.67 -9.43
N ILE A 80 -33.50 -37.16 -10.53
CA ILE A 80 -32.21 -37.59 -11.07
C ILE A 80 -31.05 -37.01 -10.25
N CYS A 81 -31.13 -35.73 -9.88
CA CYS A 81 -30.13 -35.05 -9.07
C CYS A 81 -30.29 -35.25 -7.54
N ALA A 82 -31.28 -36.03 -7.08
CA ALA A 82 -31.66 -36.15 -5.67
C ALA A 82 -30.50 -36.48 -4.71
N ASN A 83 -29.60 -37.37 -5.15
CA ASN A 83 -28.48 -37.90 -4.36
C ASN A 83 -27.11 -37.48 -4.91
N VAL A 84 -27.06 -36.43 -5.75
CA VAL A 84 -25.85 -36.01 -6.48
C VAL A 84 -25.23 -34.79 -5.81
N PHE A 85 -24.09 -35.00 -5.15
CA PHE A 85 -23.35 -33.94 -4.48
C PHE A 85 -22.26 -33.36 -5.38
N CYS A 86 -22.53 -32.19 -5.95
CA CYS A 86 -21.52 -31.42 -6.67
C CYS A 86 -20.65 -30.61 -5.70
N GLY A 87 -19.37 -30.43 -6.04
CA GLY A 87 -18.44 -29.60 -5.26
C GLY A 87 -18.83 -28.11 -5.29
N ALA A 88 -18.20 -27.32 -4.41
CA ALA A 88 -18.49 -25.88 -4.31
C ALA A 88 -18.35 -25.17 -5.68
N GLY A 89 -19.30 -24.26 -5.98
CA GLY A 89 -19.37 -23.57 -7.27
C GLY A 89 -20.00 -24.37 -8.42
N ARG A 90 -20.47 -25.60 -8.15
CA ARG A 90 -21.13 -26.47 -9.14
C ARG A 90 -22.52 -26.89 -8.71
N GLU A 91 -23.40 -27.11 -9.69
CA GLU A 91 -24.75 -27.62 -9.52
C GLU A 91 -25.02 -28.83 -10.43
N CYS A 92 -25.97 -29.68 -10.04
CA CYS A 92 -26.35 -30.86 -10.82
C CYS A 92 -27.32 -30.47 -11.93
N ALA A 93 -26.92 -30.73 -13.16
CA ALA A 93 -27.74 -30.66 -14.36
C ALA A 93 -27.99 -32.07 -14.92
N VAL A 94 -29.09 -32.24 -15.64
CA VAL A 94 -29.45 -33.51 -16.30
C VAL A 94 -29.14 -33.37 -17.79
N THR A 95 -28.41 -34.32 -18.36
CA THR A 95 -28.10 -34.36 -19.80
C THR A 95 -29.29 -34.87 -20.61
N GLU A 96 -29.23 -34.73 -21.95
CA GLU A 96 -30.24 -35.28 -22.88
C GLU A 96 -30.43 -36.80 -22.72
N LYS A 97 -29.47 -37.52 -22.13
CA LYS A 97 -29.52 -38.97 -21.86
C LYS A 97 -30.10 -39.32 -20.50
N SER A 98 -30.68 -38.36 -19.78
CA SER A 98 -31.18 -38.50 -18.40
C SER A 98 -30.09 -38.77 -17.33
N GLU A 99 -28.82 -38.50 -17.63
CA GLU A 99 -27.69 -38.71 -16.71
C GLU A 99 -27.38 -37.43 -15.89
N PRO A 100 -27.06 -37.54 -14.58
CA PRO A 100 -26.65 -36.40 -13.77
C PRO A 100 -25.21 -35.98 -14.06
N THR A 101 -24.98 -34.67 -14.25
CA THR A 101 -23.65 -34.07 -14.49
C THR A 101 -23.49 -32.80 -13.66
N CYS A 102 -22.32 -32.59 -13.05
CA CYS A 102 -22.02 -31.37 -12.32
C CYS A 102 -21.46 -30.29 -13.24
N LEU A 103 -22.21 -29.21 -13.44
CA LEU A 103 -21.80 -28.02 -14.21
C LEU A 103 -21.50 -26.83 -13.28
N CYS A 104 -20.81 -25.80 -13.76
CA CYS A 104 -20.61 -24.58 -13.00
C CYS A 104 -21.94 -23.85 -12.77
N ILE A 105 -22.16 -23.30 -11.58
CA ILE A 105 -23.41 -22.59 -11.24
C ILE A 105 -23.64 -21.43 -12.20
N GLU A 106 -24.82 -21.35 -12.83
CA GLU A 106 -25.09 -20.27 -13.78
C GLU A 106 -25.15 -18.90 -13.10
N ARG A 107 -25.87 -18.81 -11.96
CA ARG A 107 -26.08 -17.58 -11.19
C ARG A 107 -26.11 -17.86 -9.68
N CYS A 108 -25.25 -17.17 -8.93
CA CYS A 108 -25.30 -17.22 -7.46
C CYS A 108 -26.38 -16.30 -6.89
N LYS A 109 -26.80 -16.56 -5.64
CA LYS A 109 -27.66 -15.64 -4.89
C LYS A 109 -26.90 -14.34 -4.58
N PRO A 110 -27.48 -13.14 -4.77
CA PRO A 110 -26.79 -11.86 -4.61
C PRO A 110 -26.64 -11.42 -3.13
N HIS A 111 -26.22 -12.33 -2.26
CA HIS A 111 -25.90 -12.00 -0.87
C HIS A 111 -24.58 -11.23 -0.83
N LYS A 112 -24.58 -10.03 -0.22
CA LYS A 112 -23.38 -9.23 0.02
C LYS A 112 -22.64 -9.75 1.26
N ARG A 113 -21.69 -10.67 1.05
CA ARG A 113 -20.77 -11.19 2.08
C ARG A 113 -19.39 -11.32 1.44
N PRO A 114 -18.68 -10.20 1.23
CA PRO A 114 -17.48 -10.17 0.41
C PRO A 114 -16.41 -11.10 0.98
N VAL A 115 -15.64 -11.73 0.09
CA VAL A 115 -14.49 -12.58 0.43
C VAL A 115 -13.31 -12.26 -0.47
N CYS A 116 -12.09 -12.35 0.07
CA CYS A 116 -10.87 -12.28 -0.70
C CYS A 116 -10.49 -13.69 -1.17
N GLY A 117 -10.30 -13.85 -2.48
CA GLY A 117 -9.75 -15.08 -3.05
C GLY A 117 -8.22 -15.10 -2.95
N SER A 118 -7.67 -16.31 -2.90
CA SER A 118 -6.21 -16.57 -2.96
C SER A 118 -5.51 -16.00 -4.20
N ASN A 119 -6.27 -15.62 -5.23
CA ASN A 119 -5.82 -14.91 -6.43
C ASN A 119 -5.81 -13.37 -6.28
N GLY A 120 -6.05 -12.83 -5.09
CA GLY A 120 -6.10 -11.39 -4.81
C GLY A 120 -7.34 -10.66 -5.34
N LYS A 121 -8.34 -11.38 -5.87
CA LYS A 121 -9.62 -10.78 -6.31
C LYS A 121 -10.67 -10.83 -5.20
N THR A 122 -11.44 -9.76 -5.06
CA THR A 122 -12.61 -9.73 -4.18
C THR A 122 -13.83 -10.30 -4.89
N TYR A 123 -14.54 -11.22 -4.24
CA TYR A 123 -15.80 -11.79 -4.71
C TYR A 123 -16.95 -11.33 -3.84
N LEU A 124 -18.14 -11.16 -4.43
CA LEU A 124 -19.35 -10.70 -3.73
C LEU A 124 -19.76 -11.64 -2.58
N ASN A 125 -19.50 -12.94 -2.75
CA ASN A 125 -19.67 -13.99 -1.77
C ASN A 125 -18.93 -15.28 -2.18
N HIS A 126 -18.89 -16.25 -1.26
CA HIS A 126 -18.31 -17.59 -1.44
C HIS A 126 -18.80 -18.32 -2.71
N CYS A 127 -20.06 -18.14 -3.12
CA CYS A 127 -20.59 -18.80 -4.31
C CYS A 127 -19.95 -18.23 -5.58
N GLU A 128 -19.84 -16.90 -5.70
CA GLU A 128 -19.17 -16.26 -6.85
C GLU A 128 -17.68 -16.64 -6.95
N LEU A 129 -16.98 -16.77 -5.81
CA LEU A 129 -15.58 -17.22 -5.78
C LEU A 129 -15.43 -18.63 -6.37
N HIS A 130 -16.24 -19.60 -5.90
CA HIS A 130 -16.15 -20.97 -6.40
C HIS A 130 -16.73 -21.14 -7.81
N ARG A 131 -17.69 -20.28 -8.20
CA ARG A 131 -18.21 -20.21 -9.58
C ARG A 131 -17.11 -19.74 -10.54
N ASP A 132 -16.37 -18.68 -10.21
CA ASP A 132 -15.22 -18.22 -11.00
C ASP A 132 -14.12 -19.27 -11.06
N ALA A 133 -13.83 -19.95 -9.93
CA ALA A 133 -12.90 -21.09 -9.89
C ALA A 133 -13.32 -22.22 -10.86
N CYS A 134 -14.62 -22.49 -10.95
CA CYS A 134 -15.16 -23.49 -11.86
C CYS A 134 -15.05 -23.06 -13.34
N LEU A 135 -15.43 -21.82 -13.65
CA LEU A 135 -15.42 -21.28 -15.02
C LEU A 135 -14.01 -21.10 -15.58
N THR A 136 -13.05 -20.71 -14.73
CA THR A 136 -11.64 -20.47 -15.11
C THR A 136 -10.76 -21.72 -14.99
N GLY A 137 -11.30 -22.86 -14.52
CA GLY A 137 -10.53 -24.06 -14.20
C GLY A 137 -9.47 -23.88 -13.09
N SER A 138 -9.47 -22.74 -12.40
CA SER A 138 -8.42 -22.34 -11.46
C SER A 138 -8.73 -22.77 -10.03
N LYS A 139 -7.71 -23.13 -9.26
CA LYS A 139 -7.85 -23.49 -7.83
C LYS A 139 -7.91 -22.24 -6.95
N ILE A 140 -9.06 -21.57 -6.93
CA ILE A 140 -9.30 -20.40 -6.08
C ILE A 140 -9.89 -20.86 -4.75
N GLN A 141 -9.23 -20.51 -3.65
CA GLN A 141 -9.70 -20.72 -2.28
C GLN A 141 -9.99 -19.36 -1.63
N VAL A 142 -10.77 -19.34 -0.56
CA VAL A 142 -10.92 -18.16 0.30
C VAL A 142 -9.63 -17.96 1.08
N ASP A 143 -9.07 -16.76 1.04
CA ASP A 143 -7.92 -16.34 1.84
C ASP A 143 -8.41 -15.76 3.18
N TYR A 144 -9.34 -14.81 3.13
CA TYR A 144 -10.04 -14.25 4.29
C TYR A 144 -11.40 -13.65 3.93
N ASP A 145 -12.29 -13.55 4.92
CA ASP A 145 -13.56 -12.82 4.82
C ASP A 145 -13.32 -11.30 4.72
N GLY A 146 -14.10 -10.63 3.87
CA GLY A 146 -13.97 -9.20 3.59
C GLY A 146 -13.55 -8.89 2.15
N HIS A 147 -13.30 -7.62 1.87
CA HIS A 147 -12.69 -7.22 0.59
C HIS A 147 -11.19 -7.49 0.64
N CYS A 148 -10.58 -7.88 -0.48
CA CYS A 148 -9.13 -7.93 -0.57
C CYS A 148 -8.54 -6.54 -0.28
N LYS A 149 -7.53 -6.51 0.60
CA LYS A 149 -6.64 -5.37 0.76
C LYS A 149 -5.96 -5.11 -0.58
N GLU A 150 -5.89 -3.85 -0.99
CA GLU A 150 -5.18 -3.45 -2.20
C GLU A 150 -3.70 -3.83 -2.08
N LYS A 151 -3.29 -4.89 -2.80
CA LYS A 151 -1.87 -5.05 -3.12
C LYS A 151 -1.57 -3.99 -4.17
N LYS A 152 -0.78 -2.97 -3.79
CA LYS A 152 -0.21 -2.02 -4.77
C LYS A 152 0.43 -2.85 -5.89
N PRO A 153 0.21 -2.51 -7.17
CA PRO A 153 0.75 -3.29 -8.26
C PRO A 153 2.28 -3.23 -8.26
N GLU A 154 2.93 -4.34 -7.91
CA GLU A 154 4.32 -4.60 -8.28
C GLU A 154 4.37 -4.64 -9.82
N ASN A 155 4.92 -3.57 -10.41
CA ASN A 155 5.03 -3.18 -11.84
C ASN A 155 4.48 -1.77 -12.18
N SER A 156 4.39 -0.87 -11.20
CA SER A 156 4.87 0.49 -11.41
C SER A 156 6.28 0.60 -10.83
N ALA A 157 7.23 1.23 -11.53
CA ALA A 157 8.61 1.40 -11.05
C ALA A 157 8.60 1.92 -9.60
N ALA A 158 9.04 1.06 -8.68
CA ALA A 158 8.92 1.32 -7.25
C ALA A 158 9.73 2.57 -6.90
N SER A 159 9.11 3.54 -6.21
CA SER A 159 9.84 4.76 -5.85
C SER A 159 11.08 4.41 -5.03
N PRO A 160 12.24 5.02 -5.34
CA PRO A 160 13.47 4.71 -4.64
C PRO A 160 13.34 5.05 -3.15
N VAL A 161 13.97 4.27 -2.30
CA VAL A 161 14.13 4.63 -0.88
C VAL A 161 15.15 5.77 -0.84
N VAL A 162 14.73 6.91 -0.29
CA VAL A 162 15.54 8.14 -0.19
C VAL A 162 15.42 8.72 1.21
N CYS A 163 16.45 9.44 1.66
CA CYS A 163 16.36 10.28 2.85
C CYS A 163 15.97 11.70 2.44
N TYR A 164 14.74 12.10 2.76
CA TYR A 164 14.31 13.49 2.59
C TYR A 164 15.02 14.40 3.60
N GLN A 165 15.07 15.69 3.32
CA GLN A 165 15.64 16.67 4.24
C GLN A 165 14.95 16.61 5.62
N THR A 166 13.63 16.39 5.63
CA THR A 166 12.86 16.21 6.88
C THR A 166 13.33 15.00 7.69
N ASP A 167 13.60 13.85 7.03
CA ASP A 167 14.10 12.65 7.71
C ASP A 167 15.52 12.85 8.24
N ARG A 168 16.41 13.49 7.45
CA ARG A 168 17.78 13.84 7.86
C ARG A 168 17.81 14.73 9.09
N ASP A 169 17.01 15.79 9.07
CA ASP A 169 16.99 16.81 10.13
C ASP A 169 16.30 16.27 11.39
N GLU A 170 15.29 15.39 11.26
CA GLU A 170 14.69 14.64 12.36
C GLU A 170 15.67 13.62 12.98
N LEU A 171 16.48 12.91 12.17
CA LEU A 171 17.50 11.98 12.66
C LEU A 171 18.49 12.72 13.55
N ARG A 172 19.05 13.80 13.00
CA ARG A 172 19.97 14.70 13.68
C ARG A 172 19.39 15.23 14.98
N ARG A 173 18.15 15.73 14.96
CA ARG A 173 17.46 16.26 16.14
C ARG A 173 17.31 15.21 17.25
N ARG A 174 17.01 13.95 16.92
CA ARG A 174 16.91 12.87 17.91
C ARG A 174 18.26 12.45 18.48
N VAL A 175 19.30 12.38 17.64
CA VAL A 175 20.67 12.12 18.10
C VAL A 175 21.11 13.21 19.09
N ILE A 176 20.89 14.48 18.76
CA ILE A 176 21.22 15.61 19.63
C ILE A 176 20.44 15.52 20.95
N GLN A 177 19.12 15.30 20.89
CA GLN A 177 18.27 15.16 22.06
C GLN A 177 18.71 14.00 22.98
N TRP A 178 19.16 12.87 22.43
CA TRP A 178 19.73 11.78 23.21
C TRP A 178 21.06 12.19 23.87
N LEU A 179 21.99 12.78 23.12
CA LEU A 179 23.27 13.24 23.67
C LEU A 179 23.10 14.29 24.78
N GLU A 180 22.08 15.16 24.68
CA GLU A 180 21.72 16.11 25.74
C GLU A 180 21.24 15.41 27.03
N THR A 181 20.62 14.23 26.94
CA THR A 181 20.23 13.44 28.14
C THR A 181 21.41 12.77 28.84
N GLU A 182 22.56 12.62 28.17
CA GLU A 182 23.81 12.11 28.75
C GLU A 182 24.61 13.21 29.48
N ILE A 183 24.21 14.49 29.37
CA ILE A 183 24.88 15.61 30.05
C ILE A 183 24.66 15.49 31.56
N ILE A 184 25.74 15.21 32.28
CA ILE A 184 25.77 15.26 33.75
C ILE A 184 26.00 16.72 34.16
N PRO A 185 25.05 17.40 34.83
CA PRO A 185 25.26 18.77 35.29
C PRO A 185 26.35 18.86 36.36
N ASP A 186 27.05 19.99 36.42
CA ASP A 186 28.10 20.25 37.41
C ASP A 186 27.60 19.99 38.85
N GLY A 187 28.20 19.00 39.50
CA GLY A 187 27.84 18.58 40.84
C GLY A 187 28.88 19.01 41.89
N TRP A 188 28.48 19.03 43.16
CA TRP A 188 29.39 19.35 44.27
C TRP A 188 30.57 18.37 44.42
N PHE A 189 30.48 17.17 43.82
CA PHE A 189 31.46 16.09 43.94
C PHE A 189 32.17 15.72 42.63
N SER A 190 31.71 16.22 41.48
CA SER A 190 32.29 15.96 40.16
C SER A 190 32.04 17.14 39.23
N LYS A 191 33.07 17.51 38.47
CA LYS A 191 32.88 18.35 37.28
C LYS A 191 31.92 17.62 36.33
N GLY A 192 30.88 18.30 35.88
CA GLY A 192 29.93 17.78 34.90
C GLY A 192 30.60 17.57 33.55
N ASN A 193 30.11 16.61 32.78
CA ASN A 193 30.63 16.38 31.43
C ASN A 193 29.95 17.39 30.48
N ASN A 194 30.74 18.17 29.75
CA ASN A 194 30.20 19.07 28.74
C ASN A 194 29.81 18.30 27.46
N TYR A 195 28.91 18.87 26.64
CA TYR A 195 28.46 18.28 25.38
C TYR A 195 29.61 17.83 24.46
N THR A 196 30.67 18.65 24.37
CA THR A 196 31.89 18.34 23.61
C THR A 196 32.66 17.14 24.17
N GLU A 197 32.69 16.95 25.49
CA GLU A 197 33.38 15.81 26.14
C GLU A 197 32.60 14.50 25.92
N ILE A 198 31.27 14.58 25.84
CA ILE A 198 30.39 13.45 25.50
C ILE A 198 30.55 13.07 24.02
N LEU A 199 30.57 14.04 23.12
CA LEU A 199 30.84 13.81 21.70
C LEU A 199 32.23 13.20 21.46
N ASP A 200 33.28 13.70 22.12
CA ASP A 200 34.65 13.15 22.02
C ASP A 200 34.72 11.69 22.49
N LYS A 201 34.03 11.36 23.59
CA LYS A 201 33.88 9.99 24.07
C LYS A 201 33.19 9.10 23.03
N TYR A 202 32.09 9.54 22.41
CA TYR A 202 31.39 8.73 21.41
C TYR A 202 32.19 8.59 20.12
N PHE A 203 32.82 9.66 19.63
CA PHE A 203 33.71 9.64 18.48
C PHE A 203 34.77 8.54 18.62
N LYS A 204 35.52 8.55 19.72
CA LYS A 204 36.59 7.57 20.03
C LYS A 204 36.10 6.15 20.32
N ASN A 205 34.80 5.95 20.58
CA ASN A 205 34.23 4.62 20.79
C ASN A 205 33.83 3.93 19.47
N PHE A 206 33.65 4.70 18.38
CA PHE A 206 33.17 4.20 17.09
C PHE A 206 34.20 4.32 15.96
N ASP A 207 35.17 5.22 16.07
CA ASP A 207 36.42 5.30 15.28
C ASP A 207 37.23 4.00 15.39
N ASP A 208 37.57 3.39 14.25
CA ASP A 208 38.39 2.18 14.17
C ASP A 208 39.90 2.40 14.42
N GLY A 209 40.31 3.67 14.57
CA GLY A 209 41.66 4.11 14.90
C GLY A 209 42.28 5.04 13.85
N ASP A 210 41.55 5.42 12.79
CA ASP A 210 41.99 6.39 11.78
C ASP A 210 41.72 7.86 12.17
N SER A 211 41.08 8.09 13.34
CA SER A 211 40.73 9.41 13.90
C SER A 211 39.68 10.17 13.09
N ARG A 212 38.85 9.45 12.35
CA ARG A 212 37.72 9.95 11.56
C ARG A 212 36.51 9.05 11.81
N LEU A 213 35.36 9.40 11.23
CA LEU A 213 34.17 8.56 11.20
C LEU A 213 33.66 8.45 9.76
N ASP A 214 33.60 7.23 9.24
CA ASP A 214 32.93 6.90 7.99
C ASP A 214 31.42 6.62 8.16
N SER A 215 30.71 6.42 7.04
CA SER A 215 29.28 6.08 7.02
C SER A 215 28.91 4.86 7.87
N SER A 216 29.77 3.84 7.92
CA SER A 216 29.52 2.61 8.69
C SER A 216 29.73 2.82 10.19
N GLU A 217 30.74 3.61 10.58
CA GLU A 217 31.02 3.95 11.97
C GLU A 217 29.97 4.90 12.54
N PHE A 218 29.62 5.94 11.79
CA PHE A 218 28.58 6.89 12.20
C PHE A 218 27.19 6.24 12.21
N LEU A 219 26.90 5.29 11.30
CA LEU A 219 25.67 4.49 11.35
C LEU A 219 25.62 3.59 12.60
N LYS A 220 26.73 2.94 13.00
CA LYS A 220 26.77 2.15 14.25
C LYS A 220 26.50 3.03 15.48
N PHE A 221 27.02 4.26 15.51
CA PHE A 221 26.73 5.23 16.56
C PHE A 221 25.23 5.58 16.60
N VAL A 222 24.62 5.87 15.45
CA VAL A 222 23.18 6.15 15.32
C VAL A 222 22.32 4.93 15.73
N GLU A 223 22.76 3.72 15.41
CA GLU A 223 22.05 2.47 15.76
C GLU A 223 22.26 2.04 17.23
N GLN A 224 23.22 2.61 17.98
CA GLN A 224 23.50 2.20 19.36
C GLN A 224 22.27 2.33 20.28
N ASN A 225 21.46 3.37 20.09
CA ASN A 225 20.27 3.63 20.90
C ASN A 225 19.01 3.64 20.02
N GLU A 226 18.69 2.47 19.46
CA GLU A 226 17.55 2.30 18.54
C GLU A 226 16.23 2.87 19.07
N THR A 227 15.97 2.84 20.38
CA THR A 227 14.71 3.33 20.95
C THR A 227 14.59 4.86 20.97
N ALA A 228 15.72 5.58 21.08
CA ALA A 228 15.74 7.05 21.06
C ALA A 228 15.76 7.60 19.62
N VAL A 229 16.44 6.91 18.69
CA VAL A 229 16.79 7.43 17.36
C VAL A 229 15.92 6.83 16.23
N ASN A 230 14.89 6.03 16.55
CA ASN A 230 14.09 5.31 15.53
C ASN A 230 13.28 6.20 14.56
N ILE A 231 13.74 6.35 13.33
CA ILE A 231 12.90 6.82 12.22
C ILE A 231 12.15 5.63 11.62
N THR A 232 10.81 5.70 11.65
CA THR A 232 9.89 4.68 11.13
C THR A 232 9.01 5.27 10.01
N THR A 233 9.63 5.65 8.90
CA THR A 233 8.92 6.19 7.72
C THR A 233 8.30 5.06 6.88
N TYR A 234 8.91 3.86 6.91
CA TYR A 234 8.45 2.67 6.17
C TYR A 234 7.94 1.56 7.09
N VAL A 235 7.13 0.65 6.53
CA VAL A 235 6.57 -0.51 7.26
C VAL A 235 7.60 -1.64 7.43
N ASN A 236 8.56 -1.79 6.52
CA ASN A 236 9.62 -2.81 6.62
C ASN A 236 10.82 -2.25 7.43
N GLN A 237 11.27 -3.02 8.42
CA GLN A 237 12.45 -2.70 9.24
C GLN A 237 13.74 -2.59 8.41
N GLU A 238 13.91 -3.41 7.37
CA GLU A 238 15.08 -3.36 6.48
C GLU A 238 15.11 -2.05 5.67
N THR A 239 13.96 -1.58 5.17
CA THR A 239 13.87 -0.28 4.49
C THR A 239 14.11 0.90 5.42
N ASN A 240 13.74 0.79 6.71
CA ASN A 240 14.10 1.82 7.70
C ASN A 240 15.61 1.80 8.02
N LYS A 241 16.26 0.63 8.04
CA LYS A 241 17.72 0.55 8.17
C LYS A 241 18.43 1.19 6.99
N LEU A 242 17.97 0.94 5.76
CA LEU A 242 18.49 1.61 4.56
C LEU A 242 18.28 3.14 4.63
N LEU A 243 17.09 3.60 5.04
CA LEU A 243 16.81 5.02 5.26
C LEU A 243 17.78 5.66 6.27
N ARG A 244 18.04 5.01 7.41
CA ARG A 244 19.02 5.50 8.40
C ARG A 244 20.41 5.67 7.80
N GLY A 245 20.88 4.70 7.00
CA GLY A 245 22.15 4.80 6.27
C GLY A 245 22.19 6.00 5.33
N LEU A 246 21.19 6.15 4.46
CA LEU A 246 21.09 7.29 3.54
C LEU A 246 21.04 8.65 4.25
N CYS A 247 20.38 8.72 5.42
CA CYS A 247 20.36 9.93 6.24
C CYS A 247 21.70 10.20 6.95
N VAL A 248 22.44 9.16 7.32
CA VAL A 248 23.82 9.29 7.84
C VAL A 248 24.75 9.82 6.76
N ASP A 249 24.70 9.28 5.55
CA ASP A 249 25.47 9.78 4.39
C ASP A 249 25.16 11.26 4.11
N ALA A 250 23.87 11.63 4.13
CA ALA A 250 23.42 13.01 3.94
C ALA A 250 23.84 13.97 5.09
N LEU A 251 24.14 13.45 6.29
CA LEU A 251 24.70 14.24 7.41
C LEU A 251 26.22 14.40 7.30
N ILE A 252 26.91 13.40 6.75
CA ILE A 252 28.34 13.49 6.41
C ILE A 252 28.53 14.56 5.32
N GLU A 253 27.82 14.45 4.18
CA GLU A 253 27.88 15.42 3.06
C GLU A 253 27.40 16.84 3.42
N LEU A 254 26.78 17.02 4.59
CA LEU A 254 26.37 18.33 5.11
C LEU A 254 27.50 19.03 5.89
N SER A 255 28.38 18.24 6.50
CA SER A 255 29.31 18.70 7.55
C SER A 255 30.78 18.50 7.19
N ASP A 256 31.08 17.59 6.27
CA ASP A 256 32.37 17.40 5.62
C ASP A 256 32.76 18.68 4.84
N GLU A 257 33.78 19.38 5.33
CA GLU A 257 34.25 20.64 4.73
C GLU A 257 35.33 20.42 3.67
N ASN A 258 35.95 19.24 3.66
CA ASN A 258 37.10 18.93 2.81
C ASN A 258 36.79 17.97 1.65
N ALA A 259 35.58 17.38 1.65
CA ALA A 259 35.03 16.43 0.69
C ALA A 259 35.76 15.06 0.65
N ASP A 260 36.29 14.59 1.78
CA ASP A 260 36.91 13.26 1.91
C ASP A 260 35.95 12.14 2.34
N TRP A 261 34.66 12.44 2.49
CA TRP A 261 33.56 11.52 2.83
C TRP A 261 33.70 10.87 4.21
N LYS A 262 34.54 11.43 5.09
CA LYS A 262 34.64 11.07 6.51
C LYS A 262 34.53 12.32 7.37
N LEU A 263 34.02 12.17 8.58
CA LEU A 263 33.97 13.26 9.55
C LEU A 263 35.21 13.24 10.45
N SER A 264 36.03 14.29 10.41
CA SER A 264 36.93 14.59 11.52
C SER A 264 36.13 14.97 12.77
N PHE A 265 36.76 14.96 13.95
CA PHE A 265 36.09 15.35 15.20
C PHE A 265 35.46 16.76 15.14
N ASN A 266 36.07 17.70 14.43
CA ASN A 266 35.53 19.06 14.29
C ASN A 266 34.26 19.09 13.42
N GLU A 267 34.24 18.30 12.34
CA GLU A 267 33.09 18.20 11.43
C GLU A 267 31.95 17.41 12.10
N PHE A 268 32.27 16.38 12.89
CA PHE A 268 31.31 15.67 13.75
C PHE A 268 30.70 16.58 14.83
N LEU A 269 31.53 17.39 15.50
CA LEU A 269 31.08 18.39 16.47
C LEU A 269 30.18 19.46 15.83
N LYS A 270 30.51 19.92 14.62
CA LYS A 270 29.68 20.85 13.83
C LYS A 270 28.36 20.21 13.43
N CYS A 271 28.39 18.98 12.91
CA CYS A 271 27.22 18.19 12.51
C CYS A 271 26.19 18.12 13.63
N LEU A 272 26.62 17.74 14.85
CA LEU A 272 25.74 17.53 15.99
C LEU A 272 25.57 18.75 16.91
N ASN A 273 26.08 19.93 16.54
CA ASN A 273 25.90 21.14 17.36
C ASN A 273 24.40 21.57 17.43
N PRO A 274 23.77 21.66 18.63
CA PRO A 274 22.37 22.07 18.77
C PRO A 274 22.04 23.43 18.13
N ALA A 275 23.02 24.35 18.07
CA ALA A 275 22.86 25.68 17.47
C ALA A 275 23.04 25.71 15.94
N PHE A 276 23.53 24.63 15.32
CA PHE A 276 23.66 24.54 13.87
C PHE A 276 22.31 24.19 13.24
N ASN A 277 21.86 25.01 12.30
CA ASN A 277 20.68 24.77 11.49
C ASN A 277 21.11 24.34 10.07
N PRO A 278 20.84 23.09 9.64
CA PRO A 278 21.14 22.63 8.29
C PRO A 278 20.57 23.55 7.20
N PRO A 279 21.35 23.98 6.20
CA PRO A 279 20.81 24.65 5.02
C PRO A 279 19.94 23.69 4.18
N GLU A 280 18.94 24.26 3.52
CA GLU A 280 18.17 23.58 2.47
C GLU A 280 19.03 23.42 1.20
N LYS A 281 19.09 22.20 0.65
CA LYS A 281 19.75 21.91 -0.63
C LYS A 281 18.67 21.57 -1.67
N LYS A 282 18.69 22.26 -2.81
CA LYS A 282 17.81 22.00 -3.97
C LYS A 282 18.55 21.17 -5.02
N CYS A 283 17.86 20.27 -5.71
CA CYS A 283 18.46 19.51 -6.81
C CYS A 283 18.46 20.34 -8.09
N ALA A 284 19.58 20.36 -8.82
CA ALA A 284 19.63 20.95 -10.17
C ALA A 284 19.32 19.88 -11.22
N LEU A 285 18.52 20.22 -12.23
CA LEU A 285 18.31 19.40 -13.43
C LEU A 285 18.23 20.33 -14.64
N GLU A 286 19.12 20.13 -15.61
CA GLU A 286 19.32 21.07 -16.71
C GLU A 286 19.54 22.51 -16.16
N ASP A 287 18.75 23.49 -16.61
CA ASP A 287 18.84 24.89 -16.16
C ASP A 287 17.87 25.22 -14.99
N GLU A 288 17.18 24.22 -14.42
CA GLU A 288 16.15 24.39 -13.40
C GLU A 288 16.55 23.83 -12.02
N THR A 289 15.94 24.36 -10.95
CA THR A 289 16.16 23.91 -9.57
C THR A 289 14.87 23.39 -8.94
N TYR A 290 14.99 22.26 -8.26
CA TYR A 290 13.89 21.44 -7.76
C TYR A 290 13.98 21.28 -6.25
N GLU A 291 12.82 21.27 -5.60
CA GLU A 291 12.71 21.13 -4.14
C GLU A 291 12.75 19.66 -3.71
N ASP A 292 13.07 19.43 -2.44
CA ASP A 292 13.11 18.08 -1.83
C ASP A 292 11.75 17.37 -2.01
N GLY A 293 11.77 16.13 -2.49
CA GLY A 293 10.57 15.39 -2.87
C GLY A 293 10.07 15.60 -4.31
N ALA A 294 10.70 16.47 -5.11
CA ALA A 294 10.39 16.56 -6.53
C ALA A 294 10.67 15.24 -7.27
N GLU A 295 9.75 14.79 -8.12
CA GLU A 295 9.92 13.58 -8.93
C GLU A 295 10.16 13.92 -10.41
N THR A 296 11.05 13.16 -11.05
CA THR A 296 11.24 13.17 -12.51
C THR A 296 11.38 11.74 -13.04
N GLN A 297 11.32 11.55 -14.36
CA GLN A 297 11.48 10.25 -15.00
C GLN A 297 12.55 10.32 -16.09
N VAL A 298 13.61 9.52 -15.91
CA VAL A 298 14.68 9.35 -16.88
C VAL A 298 14.51 7.99 -17.53
N GLU A 299 14.08 7.99 -18.79
CA GLU A 299 13.67 6.78 -19.53
C GLU A 299 12.56 5.99 -18.81
N CYS A 300 12.86 4.80 -18.28
CA CYS A 300 11.95 4.01 -17.45
C CYS A 300 12.16 4.21 -15.94
N ASN A 301 13.27 4.85 -15.55
CA ASN A 301 13.67 4.98 -14.16
C ASN A 301 13.03 6.20 -13.51
N ARG A 302 12.45 6.00 -12.31
CA ARG A 302 11.89 7.09 -11.50
C ARG A 302 13.02 7.69 -10.68
N CYS A 303 13.16 9.01 -10.73
CA CYS A 303 14.13 9.76 -9.96
C CYS A 303 13.42 10.70 -8.99
N VAL A 304 13.96 10.84 -7.78
CA VAL A 304 13.44 11.70 -6.72
C VAL A 304 14.56 12.61 -6.22
N CYS A 305 14.27 13.90 -6.07
CA CYS A 305 15.15 14.85 -5.41
C CYS A 305 15.14 14.62 -3.91
N ALA A 306 16.31 14.36 -3.31
CA ALA A 306 16.45 14.08 -1.88
C ALA A 306 17.75 14.69 -1.34
N CYS A 307 17.66 15.56 -0.33
CA CYS A 307 18.78 16.27 0.28
C CYS A 307 19.68 17.04 -0.72
N GLY A 308 19.14 17.46 -1.87
CA GLY A 308 19.88 18.14 -2.94
C GLY A 308 20.49 17.22 -4.01
N ASN A 309 20.34 15.90 -3.91
CA ASN A 309 20.80 14.94 -4.91
C ASN A 309 19.61 14.23 -5.59
N TRP A 310 19.73 13.95 -6.89
CA TRP A 310 18.78 13.10 -7.60
C TRP A 310 19.10 11.62 -7.37
N VAL A 311 18.16 10.87 -6.81
CA VAL A 311 18.27 9.42 -6.60
C VAL A 311 17.29 8.71 -7.53
N CYS A 312 17.80 7.84 -8.40
CA CYS A 312 17.01 7.12 -9.40
C CYS A 312 16.89 5.63 -9.09
N THR A 313 15.79 5.00 -9.53
CA THR A 313 15.74 3.54 -9.65
C THR A 313 16.79 3.05 -10.65
N ALA A 314 17.33 1.85 -10.45
CA ALA A 314 18.32 1.24 -11.33
C ALA A 314 17.74 0.02 -12.04
N MET A 315 16.84 0.24 -13.01
CA MET A 315 16.29 -0.81 -13.87
C MET A 315 16.77 -0.64 -15.32
N THR A 316 16.99 -1.76 -16.01
CA THR A 316 17.31 -1.77 -17.44
C THR A 316 16.07 -1.44 -18.25
N CYS A 317 16.11 -0.32 -18.97
CA CYS A 317 14.98 0.17 -19.77
C CYS A 317 14.88 -0.58 -21.10
N GLU A 318 14.24 -1.76 -21.09
CA GLU A 318 13.94 -2.49 -22.32
C GLU A 318 13.02 -1.67 -23.23
N GLY A 319 13.57 -1.19 -24.34
CA GLY A 319 12.81 -0.52 -25.39
C GLY A 319 11.72 -1.45 -25.94
N LYS A 320 10.55 -0.89 -26.27
CA LYS A 320 9.37 -1.62 -26.77
C LYS A 320 9.60 -2.27 -28.15
N ASN A 321 10.41 -3.33 -28.21
CA ASN A 321 10.42 -4.32 -29.30
C ASN A 321 11.25 -5.55 -28.92
N GLN A 322 10.66 -6.46 -28.16
CA GLN A 322 10.98 -7.89 -28.27
C GLN A 322 9.72 -8.72 -27.97
N LYS A 323 9.39 -9.63 -28.90
CA LYS A 323 8.36 -10.65 -28.67
C LYS A 323 8.95 -11.67 -27.72
N VAL A 324 8.28 -11.95 -26.61
CA VAL A 324 8.59 -13.08 -25.74
C VAL A 324 8.59 -14.37 -26.58
N PRO A 325 9.72 -15.11 -26.68
CA PRO A 325 9.71 -16.49 -27.11
C PRO A 325 9.35 -17.37 -25.91
N SER A 326 8.39 -18.27 -26.11
CA SER A 326 8.01 -19.25 -25.08
C SER A 326 9.12 -20.28 -24.85
N GLU A 327 9.22 -20.72 -23.59
CA GLU A 327 9.79 -22.00 -23.15
C GLU A 327 11.31 -22.25 -23.32
N GLY A 328 11.99 -22.25 -22.17
CA GLY A 328 12.91 -23.36 -21.84
C GLY A 328 14.39 -23.22 -22.21
N GLN A 329 15.13 -22.40 -21.45
CA GLN A 329 16.53 -22.67 -21.08
C GLN A 329 16.88 -21.84 -19.82
N GLN A 330 17.75 -22.33 -18.94
CA GLN A 330 18.26 -21.53 -17.80
C GLN A 330 19.24 -20.46 -18.29
N PRO A 331 19.21 -19.21 -17.76
CA PRO A 331 20.26 -18.24 -18.02
C PRO A 331 21.46 -18.51 -17.11
N GLU A 332 22.57 -18.92 -17.71
CA GLU A 332 23.90 -18.90 -17.07
C GLU A 332 24.69 -17.70 -17.61
N ASP A 333 24.20 -16.49 -17.30
CA ASP A 333 24.79 -15.20 -17.72
C ASP A 333 26.12 -14.93 -17.00
N LYS A 334 27.17 -15.60 -17.46
CA LYS A 334 28.56 -15.20 -17.21
C LYS A 334 28.92 -14.06 -18.15
N MET A 335 28.56 -12.83 -17.76
CA MET A 335 29.12 -11.62 -18.36
C MET A 335 30.64 -11.71 -18.37
N THR A 336 31.28 -11.46 -19.51
CA THR A 336 32.72 -11.65 -19.64
C THR A 336 33.50 -10.56 -18.92
N GLU A 337 34.72 -10.87 -18.48
CA GLU A 337 35.60 -9.93 -17.76
C GLU A 337 35.88 -8.65 -18.57
N GLU A 338 35.92 -8.76 -19.91
CA GLU A 338 36.07 -7.64 -20.84
C GLU A 338 34.81 -6.77 -20.96
N GLU A 339 33.61 -7.34 -20.81
CA GLU A 339 32.35 -6.61 -20.80
C GLU A 339 32.14 -5.89 -19.47
N LEU A 340 32.48 -6.55 -18.36
CA LEU A 340 32.49 -5.92 -17.03
C LEU A 340 33.49 -4.76 -16.99
N ALA A 341 34.71 -4.94 -17.52
CA ALA A 341 35.71 -3.87 -17.57
C ALA A 341 35.23 -2.66 -18.40
N ARG A 342 34.56 -2.91 -19.54
CA ARG A 342 34.00 -1.85 -20.39
C ARG A 342 32.88 -1.09 -19.66
N TYR A 343 31.99 -1.80 -18.98
CA TYR A 343 30.91 -1.20 -18.19
C TYR A 343 31.41 -0.38 -17.00
N VAL A 344 32.41 -0.89 -16.26
CA VAL A 344 33.07 -0.14 -15.17
C VAL A 344 33.74 1.13 -15.70
N GLN A 345 34.40 1.06 -16.86
CA GLN A 345 35.04 2.23 -17.48
C GLN A 345 34.01 3.27 -17.94
N GLU A 346 32.84 2.84 -18.40
CA GLU A 346 31.72 3.72 -18.78
C GLU A 346 31.08 4.39 -17.55
N LEU A 347 30.88 3.64 -16.45
CA LEU A 347 30.45 4.20 -15.16
C LEU A 347 31.46 5.20 -14.58
N GLN A 348 32.76 4.89 -14.61
CA GLN A 348 33.81 5.81 -14.17
C GLN A 348 33.84 7.10 -15.01
N LYS A 349 33.63 7.00 -16.33
CA LYS A 349 33.49 8.16 -17.20
C LYS A 349 32.27 9.00 -16.85
N HIS A 350 31.15 8.38 -16.48
CA HIS A 350 29.94 9.08 -16.02
C HIS A 350 30.14 9.77 -14.66
N GLN A 351 30.85 9.12 -13.73
CA GLN A 351 31.28 9.73 -12.46
C GLN A 351 32.24 10.90 -12.71
N GLU A 352 33.25 10.76 -13.57
CA GLU A 352 34.16 11.84 -13.95
C GLU A 352 33.45 13.03 -14.61
N THR A 353 32.42 12.80 -15.43
CA THR A 353 31.62 13.89 -16.00
C THR A 353 30.75 14.55 -14.94
N SER A 354 30.14 13.79 -14.03
CA SER A 354 29.38 14.34 -12.89
C SER A 354 30.28 15.17 -11.97
N GLU A 355 31.46 14.66 -11.61
CA GLU A 355 32.54 15.36 -10.90
C GLU A 355 32.95 16.66 -11.61
N LYS A 356 33.19 16.61 -12.93
CA LYS A 356 33.57 17.80 -13.70
C LYS A 356 32.44 18.83 -13.73
N THR A 357 31.19 18.42 -13.92
CA THR A 357 30.01 19.29 -13.88
C THR A 357 29.79 19.91 -12.50
N LYS A 358 29.94 19.14 -11.41
CA LYS A 358 29.91 19.63 -10.03
C LYS A 358 31.04 20.65 -9.78
N ARG A 359 32.26 20.39 -10.28
CA ARG A 359 33.43 21.28 -10.19
C ARG A 359 33.32 22.54 -11.05
N THR A 360 32.58 22.53 -12.17
CA THR A 360 32.27 23.75 -12.92
C THR A 360 31.15 24.55 -12.25
N ALA A 361 30.09 23.90 -11.77
CA ALA A 361 29.00 24.57 -11.05
C ALA A 361 29.49 25.27 -9.77
N THR A 362 30.34 24.60 -8.97
CA THR A 362 30.98 25.23 -7.79
C THR A 362 31.89 26.39 -8.18
N LYS A 363 32.66 26.30 -9.28
CA LYS A 363 33.48 27.42 -9.78
C LYS A 363 32.66 28.60 -10.30
N GLU A 364 31.52 28.35 -10.94
CA GLU A 364 30.60 29.42 -11.34
C GLU A 364 29.95 30.08 -10.12
N MET A 365 29.59 29.31 -9.09
CA MET A 365 29.08 29.84 -7.83
C MET A 365 30.13 30.62 -7.03
N ASP A 366 31.38 30.15 -6.97
CA ASP A 366 32.51 30.89 -6.39
C ASP A 366 32.77 32.20 -7.14
N TRP A 367 32.75 32.15 -8.48
CA TRP A 367 32.89 33.35 -9.32
C TRP A 367 31.73 34.33 -9.14
N PHE A 368 30.50 33.84 -8.96
CA PHE A 368 29.33 34.67 -8.67
C PHE A 368 29.40 35.29 -7.26
N CYS A 369 29.89 34.55 -6.27
CA CYS A 369 30.16 35.03 -4.92
C CYS A 369 31.26 36.09 -4.87
N ASP A 370 32.36 35.91 -5.60
CA ASP A 370 33.42 36.92 -5.69
C ASP A 370 32.98 38.15 -6.51
N PHE A 371 32.19 37.98 -7.59
CA PHE A 371 31.56 39.10 -8.29
C PHE A 371 30.57 39.88 -7.42
N GLN A 372 29.84 39.20 -6.51
CA GLN A 372 29.04 39.86 -5.48
C GLN A 372 29.90 40.53 -4.39
N LYS A 373 31.03 39.96 -3.97
CA LYS A 373 31.97 40.65 -3.06
C LYS A 373 32.56 41.91 -3.70
N ASP A 374 32.93 41.87 -4.98
CA ASP A 374 33.44 43.03 -5.71
C ASP A 374 32.35 44.10 -5.88
N SER A 375 31.11 43.71 -6.14
CA SER A 375 29.96 44.62 -6.17
C SER A 375 29.64 45.23 -4.79
N CYS A 376 29.73 44.43 -3.71
CA CYS A 376 29.49 44.90 -2.34
C CYS A 376 30.62 45.80 -1.82
N THR A 377 31.89 45.50 -2.12
CA THR A 377 33.02 46.36 -1.74
C THR A 377 33.02 47.68 -2.53
N ALA A 378 32.66 47.66 -3.82
CA ALA A 378 32.43 48.87 -4.61
C ALA A 378 31.25 49.71 -4.08
N GLY A 379 30.20 49.07 -3.58
CA GLY A 379 29.05 49.76 -2.95
C GLY A 379 29.40 50.42 -1.61
N VAL A 380 30.09 49.71 -0.73
CA VAL A 380 30.41 50.19 0.63
C VAL A 380 31.46 51.33 0.61
N SER A 381 32.42 51.32 -0.30
CA SER A 381 33.40 52.42 -0.42
C SER A 381 32.80 53.77 -0.82
N LYS A 382 31.56 53.82 -1.35
CA LYS A 382 30.93 55.07 -1.82
C LYS A 382 29.99 55.73 -0.79
N GLN A 383 29.76 55.11 0.37
CA GLN A 383 28.93 55.69 1.45
C GLN A 383 29.69 56.00 2.75
N VAL A 384 30.98 55.65 2.86
CA VAL A 384 31.82 55.93 4.04
C VAL A 384 32.72 57.17 3.85
N ALA A 385 32.75 57.77 2.65
CA ALA A 385 33.61 58.91 2.31
C ALA A 385 33.02 60.31 2.59
N ASP A 386 31.70 60.43 2.80
CA ASP A 386 31.00 61.73 2.96
C ASP A 386 30.65 62.09 4.43
N LEU A 387 31.17 61.35 5.42
CA LEU A 387 30.82 61.53 6.84
C LEU A 387 32.01 61.82 7.78
N SER A 388 33.20 62.12 7.25
CA SER A 388 34.40 62.38 8.06
C SER A 388 35.13 63.70 7.75
N ALA A 389 34.59 64.55 6.87
CA ALA A 389 35.19 65.82 6.47
C ALA A 389 34.26 67.02 6.71
N GLY A 390 34.39 67.64 7.90
CA GLY A 390 33.90 68.98 8.17
C GLY A 390 32.89 69.10 9.31
N THR A 391 33.35 69.60 10.47
CA THR A 391 32.87 70.87 11.06
C THR A 391 33.75 71.22 12.27
N THR A 392 34.76 72.04 12.03
CA THR A 392 35.34 72.92 13.06
C THR A 392 35.35 74.34 12.51
N PHE A 393 34.32 75.12 12.84
CA PHE A 393 34.41 76.56 12.76
C PHE A 393 33.78 77.21 13.98
N SER A 394 34.50 78.17 14.55
CA SER A 394 34.13 78.87 15.77
C SER A 394 33.08 79.95 15.48
N MET A 395 32.15 80.16 16.40
CA MET A 395 31.36 81.40 16.44
C MET A 395 31.97 82.39 17.43
N GLN A 396 31.96 83.67 17.03
CA GLN A 396 31.77 84.79 17.95
C GLN A 396 30.27 84.97 18.22
#